data_AF-A0A3M1UG45-F1
#
_entry.id   AF-A0A3M1UG45-F1
#
_cell.length_a   1.000
_cell.length_b   1.000
_cell.length_c   1.000
_cell.angle_alpha   90.00
_cell.angle_beta   90.00
_cell.angle_gamma   90.00
#
_symmetry.space_group_name_H-M   'P 1'
#
loop_
_entity.id
_entity.type
_entity.pdbx_description
1 polymer ?
#
loop_
_entity_poly.entity_id
_entity_poly.type
_entity_poly.pdbx_seq_one_letter_code
_entity_poly.pdbx_strand_id
1 'polypeptide(L)'
;MQTREFQIRGVTIRIRFDANQVSESQIRQLVITLRLLPVNHLRHIPLITVGNRPPAGGGGSAHPGMPGGPYIRLNRNIFQSPWNRGTYNYTLLHEVGHVIDWTYNSMSRMRRDDRAGYQALLAHTHRGRTQGPGEHFADAYADFIIGKRMSAARRNALRQSTAFKNVVAGADMMCTVG
;
A
#
# COMPACT_ATOMS: atom_id res chain seq x y z
N MET A 1 3.39 -23.47 -6.65
CA MET A 1 2.96 -22.05 -6.64
C MET A 1 2.04 -21.82 -7.82
N GLN A 2 0.92 -21.12 -7.64
CA GLN A 2 -0.02 -20.77 -8.70
C GLN A 2 -0.01 -19.25 -8.90
N THR A 3 0.16 -18.77 -10.13
CA THR A 3 0.01 -17.34 -10.44
C THR A 3 -1.36 -17.12 -11.05
N ARG A 4 -2.09 -16.12 -10.55
CA ARG A 4 -3.37 -15.66 -11.10
C ARG A 4 -3.22 -14.22 -11.56
N GLU A 5 -3.89 -13.90 -12.66
CA GLU A 5 -3.97 -12.54 -13.19
C GLU A 5 -5.36 -11.97 -12.94
N PHE A 6 -5.42 -10.70 -12.57
CA PHE A 6 -6.65 -9.98 -12.29
C PHE A 6 -6.68 -8.70 -13.10
N GLN A 7 -7.76 -8.47 -13.84
CA GLN A 7 -7.99 -7.19 -14.50
C GLN A 7 -8.65 -6.23 -13.51
N ILE A 8 -7.95 -5.15 -13.18
CA ILE A 8 -8.41 -4.11 -12.26
C ILE A 8 -8.33 -2.77 -12.98
N ARG A 9 -9.49 -2.22 -13.38
CA ARG A 9 -9.59 -0.92 -14.06
C ARG A 9 -8.66 -0.80 -15.28
N GLY A 10 -8.57 -1.87 -16.07
CA GLY A 10 -7.70 -1.94 -17.27
C GLY A 10 -6.22 -2.20 -16.98
N VAL A 11 -5.83 -2.44 -15.73
CA VAL A 11 -4.47 -2.85 -15.35
C VAL A 11 -4.47 -4.32 -14.97
N THR A 12 -3.53 -5.08 -15.54
CA THR A 12 -3.31 -6.49 -15.17
C THR A 12 -2.46 -6.56 -13.91
N ILE A 13 -3.03 -7.08 -12.82
CA ILE A 13 -2.30 -7.35 -11.58
C ILE A 13 -2.05 -8.85 -11.46
N ARG A 14 -0.79 -9.20 -11.18
CA ARG A 14 -0.37 -10.60 -10.99
C ARG A 14 -0.19 -10.88 -9.51
N ILE A 15 -0.83 -11.95 -9.03
CA ILE A 15 -0.66 -12.46 -7.67
C ILE A 15 -0.25 -13.93 -7.73
N ARG A 16 0.89 -14.24 -7.12
CA ARG A 16 1.39 -15.60 -6.95
C ARG A 16 1.05 -16.11 -5.56
N PHE A 17 0.45 -17.28 -5.49
CA PHE A 17 0.06 -17.95 -4.26
C PHE A 17 0.90 -19.21 -4.06
N ASP A 18 1.38 -19.44 -2.84
CA ASP A 18 1.79 -20.77 -2.41
C ASP A 18 0.54 -21.67 -2.37
N ALA A 19 0.58 -22.78 -3.12
CA ALA A 19 -0.61 -23.59 -3.42
C ALA A 19 -1.29 -24.13 -2.14
N ASN A 20 -2.63 -24.15 -2.14
CA ASN A 20 -3.51 -24.61 -1.05
C ASN A 20 -3.50 -23.79 0.25
N GLN A 21 -2.92 -22.59 0.26
CA GLN A 21 -2.76 -21.80 1.50
C GLN A 21 -3.67 -20.58 1.62
N VAL A 22 -4.39 -20.22 0.54
CA VAL A 22 -5.23 -19.01 0.50
C VAL A 22 -6.61 -19.36 -0.05
N SER A 23 -7.66 -19.03 0.68
CA SER A 23 -9.05 -19.28 0.28
C SER A 23 -9.54 -18.28 -0.77
N GLU A 24 -10.59 -18.62 -1.51
CA GLU A 24 -11.22 -17.68 -2.45
C GLU A 24 -11.74 -16.41 -1.76
N SER A 25 -12.18 -16.48 -0.50
CA SER A 25 -12.59 -15.29 0.26
C SER A 25 -11.40 -14.35 0.54
N GLN A 26 -10.24 -14.90 0.88
CA GLN A 26 -9.00 -14.13 1.08
C GLN A 26 -8.51 -13.52 -0.23
N ILE A 27 -8.59 -14.27 -1.34
CA ILE A 27 -8.27 -13.74 -2.68
C ILE A 27 -9.20 -12.59 -3.04
N ARG A 28 -10.51 -12.74 -2.80
CA ARG A 28 -11.49 -11.64 -2.99
C ARG A 28 -11.14 -10.41 -2.15
N GLN A 29 -10.71 -10.59 -0.90
CA GLN A 29 -10.31 -9.48 -0.03
C GLN A 29 -9.13 -8.69 -0.65
N LEU A 30 -8.09 -9.38 -1.14
CA LEU A 30 -6.96 -8.72 -1.81
C LEU A 30 -7.42 -7.96 -3.06
N VAL A 31 -8.27 -8.55 -3.89
CA VAL A 31 -8.76 -7.92 -5.12
C VAL A 31 -9.64 -6.70 -4.82
N ILE A 32 -10.54 -6.78 -3.84
CA ILE A 32 -11.36 -5.63 -3.39
C ILE A 32 -10.46 -4.51 -2.87
N THR A 33 -9.42 -4.85 -2.12
CA THR A 33 -8.44 -3.88 -1.61
C THR A 33 -7.72 -3.17 -2.76
N LEU A 34 -7.25 -3.90 -3.76
CA LEU A 34 -6.59 -3.32 -4.94
C LEU A 34 -7.52 -2.42 -5.76
N ARG A 35 -8.82 -2.71 -5.80
CA ARG A 35 -9.81 -1.87 -6.51
C ARG A 35 -9.98 -0.47 -5.92
N LEU A 36 -9.56 -0.26 -4.68
CA LEU A 36 -9.54 1.08 -4.06
C LEU A 36 -8.44 1.99 -4.62
N LEU A 37 -7.45 1.41 -5.30
CA LEU A 37 -6.26 2.14 -5.70
C LEU A 37 -6.52 2.98 -6.96
N PRO A 38 -5.93 4.20 -7.03
CA PRO A 38 -5.88 4.95 -8.28
C PRO A 38 -5.22 4.16 -9.41
N VAL A 39 -5.69 4.31 -10.65
CA VAL A 39 -5.13 3.59 -11.81
C VAL A 39 -3.63 3.83 -11.97
N ASN A 40 -3.18 5.08 -11.75
CA ASN A 40 -1.77 5.41 -11.82
C ASN A 40 -0.94 4.65 -10.77
N HIS A 41 -1.48 4.38 -9.58
CA HIS A 41 -0.78 3.60 -8.57
C HIS A 41 -0.81 2.11 -8.89
N LEU A 42 -1.92 1.59 -9.42
CA LEU A 42 -2.05 0.20 -9.87
C LEU A 42 -0.95 -0.20 -10.87
N ARG A 43 -0.59 0.70 -11.79
CA ARG A 43 0.44 0.46 -12.81
C ARG A 43 1.85 0.22 -12.25
N HIS A 44 2.10 0.62 -11.00
CA HIS A 44 3.40 0.45 -10.35
C HIS A 44 3.48 -0.78 -9.45
N ILE A 45 2.39 -1.51 -9.28
CA ILE A 45 2.35 -2.67 -8.41
C ILE A 45 3.17 -3.80 -9.05
N PRO A 46 4.27 -4.26 -8.42
CA PRO A 46 5.03 -5.39 -8.91
C PRO A 46 4.26 -6.70 -8.67
N LEU A 47 4.86 -7.83 -9.03
CA LEU A 47 4.30 -9.13 -8.65
C LEU A 47 4.07 -9.20 -7.12
N ILE A 48 2.84 -9.50 -6.73
CA ILE A 48 2.50 -9.79 -5.34
C ILE A 48 2.67 -11.28 -5.11
N THR A 49 3.38 -11.67 -4.06
CA THR A 49 3.48 -13.07 -3.63
C THR A 49 2.83 -13.24 -2.26
N VAL A 50 1.95 -14.22 -2.13
CA VAL A 50 1.30 -14.59 -0.86
C VAL A 50 1.70 -16.00 -0.48
N GLY A 51 2.30 -16.17 0.70
CA GLY A 51 2.82 -17.47 1.14
C GLY A 51 3.35 -17.45 2.56
N ASN A 52 4.32 -18.30 2.87
CA ASN A 52 4.88 -18.40 4.22
C ASN A 52 6.03 -17.43 4.52
N ARG A 53 6.40 -16.58 3.55
CA ARG A 53 7.49 -15.61 3.69
C ARG A 53 6.97 -14.17 3.50
N PRO A 54 7.47 -13.20 4.28
CA PRO A 54 8.43 -13.33 5.39
C PRO A 54 7.86 -14.15 6.55
N PRO A 55 8.67 -14.81 7.41
CA PRO A 55 8.16 -15.73 8.44
C PRO A 55 7.34 -15.06 9.55
N ALA A 56 7.49 -13.74 9.72
CA ALA A 56 6.64 -12.95 10.62
C ALA A 56 5.36 -12.48 9.90
N GLY A 57 4.25 -12.36 10.63
CA GLY A 57 2.88 -12.12 10.13
C GLY A 57 2.60 -10.76 9.49
N GLY A 58 3.54 -10.24 8.69
CA GLY A 58 3.46 -8.98 7.98
C GLY A 58 3.70 -9.10 6.48
N GLY A 59 3.95 -7.96 5.86
CA GLY A 59 4.37 -7.85 4.47
C GLY A 59 5.85 -7.48 4.38
N GLY A 60 6.32 -7.41 3.14
CA GLY A 60 7.57 -6.75 2.80
C GLY A 60 7.58 -6.40 1.34
N SER A 61 8.10 -5.24 1.03
CA SER A 61 8.23 -4.72 -0.32
C SER A 61 9.68 -4.32 -0.61
N ALA A 62 10.02 -4.28 -1.89
CA ALA A 62 11.32 -3.79 -2.34
C ALA A 62 11.16 -2.91 -3.58
N HIS A 63 12.04 -1.93 -3.72
CA HIS A 63 12.10 -1.06 -4.89
C HIS A 63 12.98 -1.67 -6.00
N PRO A 64 12.89 -1.20 -7.26
CA PRO A 64 13.61 -1.77 -8.40
C PRO A 64 15.14 -1.79 -8.29
N GLY A 65 15.71 -0.96 -7.40
CA GLY A 65 17.16 -0.87 -7.16
C GLY A 65 17.69 -1.83 -6.10
N MET A 66 16.84 -2.65 -5.47
CA MET A 66 17.29 -3.65 -4.50
C MET A 66 17.65 -4.99 -5.17
N PRO A 67 18.57 -5.78 -4.59
CA PRO A 67 18.84 -7.14 -5.02
C PRO A 67 17.55 -7.99 -5.07
N GLY A 68 17.30 -8.63 -6.21
CA GLY A 68 16.07 -9.40 -6.45
C GLY A 68 14.90 -8.62 -7.07
N GLY A 69 15.10 -7.32 -7.35
CA GLY A 69 14.13 -6.48 -8.06
C GLY A 69 12.91 -6.08 -7.23
N PRO A 70 11.93 -5.38 -7.83
CA PRO A 70 10.77 -4.89 -7.11
C PRO A 70 9.80 -6.04 -6.81
N TYR A 71 9.29 -6.09 -5.58
CA TYR A 71 8.30 -7.09 -5.17
C TYR A 71 7.39 -6.56 -4.08
N ILE A 72 6.24 -7.22 -3.92
CA ILE A 72 5.46 -7.24 -2.68
C ILE A 72 5.33 -8.70 -2.25
N ARG A 73 5.65 -8.98 -0.99
CA ARG A 73 5.51 -10.29 -0.36
C ARG A 73 4.62 -10.15 0.86
N LEU A 74 3.65 -11.05 0.97
CA LEU A 74 2.66 -11.07 2.03
C LEU A 74 2.73 -12.43 2.71
N ASN A 75 2.97 -12.45 4.01
CA ASN A 75 2.78 -13.67 4.78
C ASN A 75 1.29 -14.00 4.83
N ARG A 76 0.88 -15.26 4.64
CA ARG A 76 -0.53 -15.68 4.68
C ARG A 76 -1.22 -15.37 6.01
N ASN A 77 -0.47 -15.31 7.11
CA ASN A 77 -1.01 -15.02 8.44
C ASN A 77 -1.52 -13.57 8.54
N ILE A 78 -1.26 -12.69 7.56
CA ILE A 78 -1.86 -11.36 7.52
C ILE A 78 -3.39 -11.42 7.54
N PHE A 79 -4.00 -12.49 7.00
CA PHE A 79 -5.46 -12.64 7.01
C PHE A 79 -6.04 -12.87 8.41
N GLN A 80 -5.21 -13.26 9.37
CA GLN A 80 -5.61 -13.47 10.77
C GLN A 80 -5.39 -12.21 11.63
N SER A 81 -4.56 -11.27 11.14
CA SER A 81 -4.21 -10.05 11.86
C SER A 81 -5.42 -9.16 12.10
N PRO A 82 -5.58 -8.57 13.30
CA PRO A 82 -6.76 -7.77 13.65
C PRO A 82 -7.09 -6.63 12.68
N TRP A 83 -6.07 -5.94 12.17
CA TRP A 83 -6.22 -4.83 11.21
C TRP A 83 -6.63 -5.27 9.79
N ASN A 84 -6.66 -6.58 9.50
CA ASN A 84 -7.10 -7.14 8.22
C ASN A 84 -8.40 -7.96 8.36
N ARG A 85 -9.08 -7.94 9.52
CA ARG A 85 -10.33 -8.69 9.73
C ARG A 85 -11.56 -8.07 9.04
N GLY A 86 -11.42 -6.88 8.47
CA GLY A 86 -12.48 -6.20 7.74
C GLY A 86 -12.51 -6.56 6.25
N THR A 87 -13.23 -5.74 5.48
CA THR A 87 -13.34 -5.87 4.01
C THR A 87 -12.01 -5.69 3.28
N TYR A 88 -11.10 -4.91 3.84
CA TYR A 88 -9.86 -4.50 3.20
C TYR A 88 -8.63 -5.08 3.92
N ASN A 89 -7.58 -5.32 3.15
CA ASN A 89 -6.31 -5.79 3.65
C ASN A 89 -5.35 -4.61 3.84
N TYR A 90 -5.29 -4.08 5.07
CA TYR A 90 -4.41 -2.98 5.45
C TYR A 90 -2.94 -3.29 5.17
N THR A 91 -2.48 -4.51 5.45
CA THR A 91 -1.08 -4.89 5.20
C THR A 91 -0.71 -4.75 3.72
N LEU A 92 -1.56 -5.21 2.80
CA LEU A 92 -1.34 -4.99 1.37
C LEU A 92 -1.26 -3.50 1.02
N LEU A 93 -2.17 -2.68 1.55
CA LEU A 93 -2.15 -1.23 1.28
C LEU A 93 -0.89 -0.55 1.81
N HIS A 94 -0.42 -0.98 2.97
CA HIS A 94 0.82 -0.49 3.55
C HIS A 94 2.01 -0.83 2.63
N GLU A 95 2.14 -2.08 2.16
CA GLU A 95 3.20 -2.45 1.21
C GLU A 95 3.10 -1.72 -0.13
N VAL A 96 1.89 -1.48 -0.63
CA VAL A 96 1.69 -0.62 -1.81
C VAL A 96 2.16 0.81 -1.50
N GLY A 97 1.89 1.33 -0.30
CA GLY A 97 2.34 2.64 0.14
C GLY A 97 3.85 2.81 0.04
N HIS A 98 4.64 1.80 0.44
CA HIS A 98 6.10 1.78 0.24
C HIS A 98 6.49 1.86 -1.24
N VAL A 99 5.87 1.02 -2.08
CA VAL A 99 6.12 1.03 -3.54
C VAL A 99 5.85 2.41 -4.14
N ILE A 100 4.75 3.05 -3.74
CA ILE A 100 4.37 4.38 -4.22
C ILE A 100 5.30 5.47 -3.68
N ASP A 101 5.73 5.40 -2.42
CA ASP A 101 6.72 6.33 -1.87
C ASP A 101 8.00 6.31 -2.73
N TRP A 102 8.56 5.13 -2.98
CA TRP A 102 9.79 4.97 -3.75
C TRP A 102 9.60 5.41 -5.21
N THR A 103 8.50 5.03 -5.84
CA THR A 103 8.22 5.35 -7.25
C THR A 103 8.14 6.87 -7.47
N TYR A 104 7.47 7.59 -6.56
CA TYR A 104 7.26 9.03 -6.70
C TYR A 104 8.26 9.86 -5.89
N ASN A 105 9.19 9.20 -5.20
CA ASN A 105 10.17 9.79 -4.30
C ASN A 105 9.52 10.74 -3.28
N SER A 106 8.38 10.34 -2.72
CA SER A 106 7.46 11.23 -2.01
C SER A 106 8.09 11.76 -0.71
N MET A 107 8.56 10.87 0.16
CA MET A 107 9.17 11.26 1.43
C MET A 107 10.47 12.04 1.25
N SER A 108 11.32 11.65 0.28
CA SER A 108 12.56 12.39 0.03
C SER A 108 12.30 13.81 -0.50
N ARG A 109 11.33 13.97 -1.41
CA ARG A 109 10.96 15.29 -1.92
C ARG A 109 10.30 16.15 -0.85
N MET A 110 9.37 15.59 -0.06
CA MET A 110 8.80 16.31 1.08
C MET A 110 9.89 16.73 2.07
N ARG A 111 10.84 15.84 2.41
CA ARG A 111 11.95 16.19 3.32
C ARG A 111 12.74 17.41 2.83
N ARG A 112 12.97 17.52 1.53
CA ARG A 112 13.75 18.60 0.91
C ARG A 112 12.94 19.88 0.69
N ASP A 113 11.70 19.75 0.19
CA ASP A 113 10.93 20.86 -0.38
C ASP A 113 9.71 21.26 0.48
N ASP A 114 9.25 20.39 1.39
CA ASP A 114 8.07 20.60 2.25
C ASP A 114 8.29 20.01 3.65
N ARG A 115 9.10 20.71 4.44
CA ARG A 115 9.48 20.28 5.79
C ARG A 115 8.26 20.11 6.70
N ALA A 116 7.25 20.95 6.56
CA ALA A 116 6.03 20.92 7.36
C ALA A 116 5.18 19.68 7.05
N GLY A 117 4.95 19.38 5.76
CA GLY A 117 4.26 18.16 5.34
C GLY A 117 5.00 16.90 5.75
N TYR A 118 6.33 16.88 5.61
CA TYR A 118 7.17 15.78 6.09
C TYR A 118 6.97 15.53 7.60
N GLN A 119 6.99 16.59 8.44
CA GLN A 119 6.74 16.43 9.88
C GLN A 119 5.31 16.02 10.21
N ALA A 120 4.32 16.50 9.45
CA ALA A 120 2.94 16.11 9.65
C ALA A 120 2.71 14.61 9.43
N LEU A 121 3.47 13.97 8.52
CA LEU A 121 3.45 12.52 8.35
C LEU A 121 4.14 11.79 9.53
N LEU A 122 5.30 12.28 9.96
CA LEU A 122 6.08 11.67 11.06
C LEU A 122 5.42 11.81 12.44
N ALA A 123 4.59 12.83 12.65
CA ALA A 123 3.93 13.08 13.93
C ALA A 123 2.99 11.95 14.36
N HIS A 124 2.49 11.14 13.42
CA HIS A 124 1.70 9.95 13.75
C HIS A 124 2.62 8.77 14.06
N THR A 125 2.48 8.20 15.26
CA THR A 125 3.27 7.04 15.70
C THR A 125 3.06 5.82 14.81
N HIS A 126 4.13 5.32 14.20
CA HIS A 126 4.15 4.00 13.58
C HIS A 126 4.37 2.92 14.66
N ARG A 127 3.61 1.82 14.60
CA ARG A 127 3.63 0.75 15.62
C ARG A 127 4.28 -0.55 15.15
N GLY A 128 4.80 -0.60 13.92
CA GLY A 128 5.48 -1.78 13.40
C GLY A 128 6.92 -1.95 13.91
N ARG A 129 7.53 -3.08 13.55
CA ARG A 129 8.91 -3.41 13.95
C ARG A 129 9.94 -2.58 13.20
N THR A 130 9.76 -2.45 11.89
CA THR A 130 10.58 -1.57 11.05
C THR A 130 10.19 -0.13 11.36
N GLN A 131 11.17 0.76 11.34
CA GLN A 131 10.96 2.17 11.66
C GLN A 131 11.58 3.00 10.53
N GLY A 132 11.06 4.21 10.35
CA GLY A 132 11.61 5.18 9.41
C GLY A 132 10.55 5.90 8.59
N PRO A 133 10.93 6.93 7.83
CA PRO A 133 9.98 7.81 7.16
C PRO A 133 9.04 7.10 6.18
N GLY A 134 9.52 6.07 5.48
CA GLY A 134 8.70 5.28 4.57
C GLY A 134 7.54 4.57 5.28
N GLU A 135 7.73 4.11 6.51
CA GLU A 135 6.68 3.46 7.31
C GLU A 135 5.53 4.41 7.63
N HIS A 136 5.85 5.67 7.94
CA HIS A 136 4.84 6.70 8.20
C HIS A 136 4.04 7.05 6.94
N PHE A 137 4.71 7.07 5.78
CA PHE A 137 4.05 7.26 4.49
C PHE A 137 3.15 6.07 4.16
N ALA A 138 3.65 4.84 4.30
CA ALA A 138 2.91 3.62 4.04
C ALA A 138 1.66 3.51 4.92
N ASP A 139 1.76 3.83 6.21
CA ASP A 139 0.59 3.93 7.09
C ASP A 139 -0.38 5.03 6.65
N ALA A 140 0.14 6.20 6.26
CA ALA A 140 -0.72 7.31 5.84
C ALA A 140 -1.47 6.97 4.55
N TYR A 141 -0.79 6.32 3.63
CA TYR A 141 -1.35 5.80 2.39
C TYR A 141 -2.48 4.81 2.67
N ALA A 142 -2.23 3.81 3.51
CA ALA A 142 -3.23 2.80 3.85
C ALA A 142 -4.45 3.42 4.54
N ASP A 143 -4.23 4.26 5.56
CA ASP A 143 -5.29 4.97 6.27
C ASP A 143 -6.14 5.84 5.33
N PHE A 144 -5.50 6.56 4.41
CA PHE A 144 -6.17 7.45 3.46
C PHE A 144 -7.04 6.68 2.46
N ILE A 145 -6.53 5.60 1.88
CA ILE A 145 -7.24 4.80 0.88
C ILE A 145 -8.51 4.15 1.47
N ILE A 146 -8.47 3.70 2.73
CA ILE A 146 -9.65 3.11 3.40
C ILE A 146 -10.53 4.14 4.13
N GLY A 147 -10.25 5.43 3.95
CA GLY A 147 -11.06 6.50 4.56
C GLY A 147 -10.96 6.59 6.09
N LYS A 148 -9.91 6.02 6.71
CA LYS A 148 -9.71 6.09 8.15
C LYS A 148 -9.49 7.54 8.58
N ARG A 149 -9.93 7.89 9.79
CA ARG A 149 -9.75 9.24 10.34
C ARG A 149 -8.26 9.55 10.51
N MET A 150 -7.84 10.70 9.99
CA MET A 150 -6.49 11.25 10.08
C MET A 150 -6.58 12.71 10.51
N SER A 151 -5.51 13.27 11.09
CA SER A 151 -5.42 14.72 11.27
C SER A 151 -5.44 15.44 9.92
N ALA A 152 -5.98 16.65 9.89
CA ALA A 152 -6.03 17.46 8.67
C ALA A 152 -4.62 17.69 8.08
N ALA A 153 -3.64 17.95 8.95
CA ALA A 153 -2.25 18.14 8.55
C ALA A 153 -1.67 16.90 7.85
N ARG A 154 -1.84 15.69 8.41
CA ARG A 154 -1.34 14.44 7.83
C ARG A 154 -2.02 14.14 6.49
N ARG A 155 -3.35 14.33 6.42
CA ARG A 155 -4.12 14.16 5.18
C ARG A 155 -3.65 15.13 4.09
N ASN A 156 -3.46 16.40 4.43
CA ASN A 156 -3.02 17.42 3.47
C ASN A 156 -1.59 17.15 3.00
N ALA A 157 -0.68 16.78 3.90
CA ALA A 157 0.68 16.38 3.55
C ALA A 157 0.69 15.22 2.55
N LEU A 158 -0.10 14.16 2.80
CA LEU A 158 -0.22 13.04 1.87
C LEU A 158 -0.77 13.49 0.50
N ARG A 159 -1.84 14.29 0.47
CA ARG A 159 -2.44 14.79 -0.78
C ARG A 159 -1.49 15.68 -1.58
N GLN A 160 -0.62 16.42 -0.90
CA GLN A 160 0.37 17.31 -1.52
C GLN A 160 1.68 16.59 -1.87
N SER A 161 1.85 15.32 -1.48
CA SER A 161 2.97 14.50 -1.93
C SER A 161 2.97 14.32 -3.45
N THR A 162 4.14 14.04 -4.02
CA THR A 162 4.27 13.81 -5.46
C THR A 162 3.44 12.64 -5.97
N ALA A 163 3.19 11.63 -5.14
CA ALA A 163 2.30 10.52 -5.45
C ALA A 163 0.86 10.98 -5.74
N PHE A 164 0.32 11.92 -4.95
CA PHE A 164 -1.09 12.30 -5.04
C PHE A 164 -1.37 13.60 -5.79
N LYS A 165 -0.36 14.45 -6.01
CA LYS A 165 -0.49 15.72 -6.74
C LYS A 165 -1.21 15.59 -8.09
N ASN A 166 -0.96 14.51 -8.83
CA ASN A 166 -1.57 14.27 -10.14
C ASN A 166 -2.79 13.34 -10.11
N VAL A 167 -3.05 12.67 -8.98
CA VAL A 167 -4.22 11.81 -8.78
C VAL A 167 -5.43 12.61 -8.32
N VAL A 168 -5.20 13.69 -7.55
CA VAL A 168 -6.28 14.55 -7.05
C VAL A 168 -6.77 15.54 -8.12
N ALA A 169 -5.92 15.86 -9.11
CA ALA A 169 -6.25 16.78 -10.20
C ALA A 169 -7.13 16.16 -11.30
N GLY A 170 -7.06 14.83 -11.49
CA GLY A 170 -7.97 14.08 -12.35
C GLY A 170 -8.95 13.31 -11.48
N ALA A 171 -10.25 13.61 -11.56
CA ALA A 171 -11.34 13.06 -10.77
C ALA A 171 -11.44 11.51 -10.72
N ASP A 172 -10.53 10.84 -10.02
CA ASP A 172 -10.39 9.38 -10.03
C ASP A 172 -10.43 8.75 -8.61
N MET A 173 -10.60 9.58 -7.58
CA MET A 173 -11.04 9.18 -6.24
C MET A 173 -12.50 9.60 -6.08
N MET A 174 -13.42 8.79 -6.59
CA MET A 174 -14.82 8.91 -6.17
C MET A 174 -14.89 8.70 -4.67
N CYS A 175 -15.38 9.74 -3.97
CA CYS A 175 -15.88 9.69 -2.62
C CYS A 175 -16.76 8.45 -2.42
N THR A 176 -16.25 7.42 -1.74
CA THR A 176 -17.12 6.56 -0.92
C THR A 176 -17.01 7.06 0.51
N VAL A 177 -17.79 8.11 0.77
CA VAL A 177 -18.30 8.38 2.12
C VAL A 177 -19.53 7.51 2.24
N GLY A 178 -19.44 6.47 3.06
CA GLY A 178 -20.60 5.84 3.70
C GLY A 178 -20.77 6.46 5.07
#